data_AF-A0A554XRB7-F1
#
_entry.id   AF-A0A554XRB7-F1
#
_cell.length_a   1.000
_cell.length_b   1.000
_cell.length_c   1.000
_cell.angle_alpha   90.00
_cell.angle_beta   90.00
_cell.angle_gamma   90.00
#
_symmetry.space_group_name_H-M   'P 1'
#
loop_
_entity.id
_entity.type
_entity.pdbx_description
1 polymer ?
#
loop_
_entity_poly.entity_id
_entity_poly.type
_entity_poly.pdbx_seq_one_letter_code
_entity_poly.pdbx_strand_id
1 'polypeptide(L)'
;MPALQRILLKLSGEALMGDEAFGIHRGTIERIVAEVTEVSRLGVQVAIVIGGGNLFRGVAGGAVGMDRATADYMGMLATVMNALAIGDALERSGTKARVMSAIAIDQVVEPYVRPKALQYLEEGKVVVFAAGTGNPFFTTDTAAALRGAEIGAEIVLKATKVDGVYTADPKKDPNATRYQRISFDEAMVRQLQVMDATAFALCRDQNLPVRVFSIFKPGALKRVVQGEDEGTLVHV
;
A
#
# COMPACT_ATOMS: atom_id res chain seq x y z
N MET A 1 -20.96 12.33 -4.24
CA MET A 1 -20.53 10.91 -4.20
C MET A 1 -19.05 10.87 -4.55
N PRO A 2 -18.24 10.00 -3.95
CA PRO A 2 -16.82 9.87 -4.31
C PRO A 2 -16.69 9.41 -5.77
N ALA A 3 -15.57 9.78 -6.41
CA ALA A 3 -15.28 9.39 -7.80
C ALA A 3 -14.83 7.92 -7.90
N LEU A 4 -14.37 7.34 -6.79
CA LEU A 4 -13.95 5.96 -6.66
C LEU A 4 -14.80 5.27 -5.59
N GLN A 5 -15.28 4.06 -5.87
CA GLN A 5 -16.06 3.22 -4.97
C GLN A 5 -15.19 2.20 -4.24
N ARG A 6 -14.18 1.61 -4.90
CA ARG A 6 -13.28 0.61 -4.30
C ARG A 6 -11.83 0.90 -4.64
N ILE A 7 -11.01 1.03 -3.60
CA ILE A 7 -9.57 1.35 -3.74
C ILE A 7 -8.70 0.32 -3.02
N LEU A 8 -7.47 0.16 -3.51
CA LEU A 8 -6.40 -0.49 -2.75
C LEU A 8 -5.32 0.53 -2.40
N LEU A 9 -5.17 0.84 -1.12
CA LEU A 9 -4.13 1.70 -0.57
C LEU A 9 -2.89 0.88 -0.22
N LYS A 10 -1.80 1.09 -0.95
CA LYS A 10 -0.51 0.49 -0.64
C LYS A 10 0.32 1.45 0.21
N LEU A 11 0.64 1.03 1.42
CA LEU A 11 1.52 1.73 2.36
C LEU A 11 2.91 1.08 2.39
N SER A 12 3.98 1.89 2.38
CA SER A 12 5.31 1.39 2.75
C SER A 12 5.36 1.10 4.25
N GLY A 13 6.07 0.06 4.66
CA GLY A 13 6.32 -0.18 6.09
C GLY A 13 7.05 1.00 6.75
N GLU A 14 7.99 1.62 6.02
CA GLU A 14 8.69 2.82 6.49
C GLU A 14 7.76 4.00 6.76
N ALA A 15 6.58 4.01 6.14
CA ALA A 15 5.62 5.07 6.39
C ALA A 15 5.14 5.05 7.83
N LEU A 16 5.28 3.93 8.55
CA LEU A 16 4.87 3.79 9.95
C LEU A 16 5.94 4.24 10.95
N MET A 17 7.16 4.54 10.51
CA MET A 17 8.28 4.85 11.42
C MET A 17 8.22 6.28 11.98
N GLY A 18 7.49 7.20 11.35
CA GLY A 18 7.58 8.62 11.70
C GLY A 18 9.03 9.11 11.63
N ASP A 19 9.50 9.76 12.69
CA ASP A 19 10.87 10.25 12.83
C ASP A 19 11.82 9.21 13.47
N GLU A 20 11.31 8.02 13.81
CA GLU A 20 12.11 6.95 14.42
C GLU A 20 12.93 6.17 13.38
N ALA A 21 14.04 5.58 13.82
CA ALA A 21 14.93 4.77 12.98
C ALA A 21 14.43 3.33 12.76
N PHE A 22 13.47 2.87 13.56
CA PHE A 22 12.95 1.51 13.53
C PHE A 22 11.57 1.44 14.21
N GLY A 23 10.74 0.46 13.85
CA GLY A 23 9.53 0.15 14.62
C GLY A 23 8.26 0.79 14.09
N ILE A 24 7.33 1.06 14.99
CA ILE A 24 5.98 1.54 14.67
C ILE A 24 5.69 2.77 15.53
N HIS A 25 5.71 3.95 14.90
CA HIS A 25 5.42 5.21 15.56
C HIS A 25 3.91 5.44 15.65
N ARG A 26 3.41 5.49 16.89
CA ARG A 26 1.98 5.60 17.21
C ARG A 26 1.31 6.80 16.52
N GLY A 27 1.90 7.99 16.62
CA GLY A 27 1.30 9.20 16.05
C GLY A 27 1.23 9.18 14.52
N THR A 28 2.06 8.37 13.87
CA THR A 28 2.02 8.20 12.40
C THR A 28 0.90 7.25 12.00
N ILE A 29 0.74 6.13 12.71
CA ILE A 29 -0.40 5.23 12.53
C ILE A 29 -1.71 5.98 12.74
N GLU A 30 -1.86 6.72 13.83
CA GLU A 30 -3.11 7.43 14.15
C GLU A 30 -3.48 8.43 13.04
N ARG A 31 -2.48 9.10 12.44
CA ARG A 31 -2.69 10.02 11.31
C ARG A 31 -3.14 9.31 10.03
N ILE A 32 -2.49 8.19 9.68
CA ILE A 32 -2.89 7.37 8.51
C ILE A 32 -4.30 6.80 8.71
N VAL A 33 -4.59 6.29 9.91
CA VAL A 33 -5.91 5.75 10.26
C VAL A 33 -7.00 6.81 10.18
N ALA A 34 -6.70 8.06 10.56
CA ALA A 34 -7.65 9.17 10.41
C ALA A 34 -8.00 9.43 8.93
N GLU A 35 -7.02 9.46 8.02
CA GLU A 35 -7.25 9.61 6.58
C GLU A 35 -8.09 8.45 6.01
N VAL A 36 -7.77 7.21 6.39
CA VAL A 36 -8.50 6.01 5.95
C VAL A 36 -9.94 6.03 6.48
N THR A 37 -10.12 6.41 7.74
CA THR A 37 -11.43 6.51 8.39
C THR A 37 -12.30 7.57 7.72
N GLU A 38 -11.72 8.74 7.39
CA GLU A 38 -12.43 9.78 6.66
C GLU A 38 -12.94 9.26 5.30
N VAL A 39 -12.07 8.59 4.53
CA VAL A 39 -12.45 8.03 3.22
C VAL A 39 -13.47 6.89 3.34
N SER A 40 -13.30 5.98 4.30
CA SER A 40 -14.26 4.90 4.54
C SER A 40 -15.66 5.43 4.89
N ARG A 41 -15.75 6.52 5.67
CA ARG A 41 -17.03 7.19 6.01
C ARG A 41 -17.73 7.83 4.80
N LEU A 42 -17.03 8.05 3.69
CA LEU A 42 -17.64 8.50 2.43
C LEU A 42 -18.33 7.34 1.67
N GLY A 43 -18.29 6.12 2.20
CA GLY A 43 -18.82 4.92 1.56
C GLY A 43 -17.83 4.24 0.61
N VAL A 44 -16.57 4.69 0.58
CA VAL A 44 -15.52 4.05 -0.22
C VAL A 44 -15.08 2.75 0.46
N GLN A 45 -15.02 1.67 -0.31
CA GLN A 45 -14.51 0.38 0.12
C GLN A 45 -12.98 0.42 0.07
N VAL A 46 -12.34 0.36 1.23
CA VAL A 46 -10.88 0.52 1.36
C VAL A 46 -10.22 -0.81 1.69
N ALA A 47 -9.34 -1.26 0.80
CA ALA A 47 -8.35 -2.28 1.10
C ALA A 47 -6.97 -1.67 1.33
N ILE A 48 -6.17 -2.27 2.19
CA ILE A 48 -4.81 -1.83 2.52
C ILE A 48 -3.82 -2.97 2.28
N VAL A 49 -2.69 -2.68 1.65
CA VAL A 49 -1.48 -3.52 1.67
C VAL A 49 -0.38 -2.75 2.36
N ILE A 50 0.28 -3.34 3.35
CA ILE A 50 1.34 -2.68 4.13
C ILE A 50 2.67 -3.43 3.99
N GLY A 51 3.75 -2.69 3.70
CA GLY A 51 5.10 -3.24 3.68
C GLY A 51 5.68 -3.50 5.07
N GLY A 52 6.78 -4.25 5.15
CA GLY A 52 7.43 -4.66 6.42
C GLY A 52 8.77 -3.98 6.69
N GLY A 53 9.17 -3.02 5.85
CA GLY A 53 10.54 -2.48 5.85
C GLY A 53 10.98 -1.79 7.15
N ASN A 54 10.04 -1.26 7.92
CA ASN A 54 10.28 -0.65 9.23
C ASN A 54 10.71 -1.64 10.33
N LEU A 55 10.33 -2.91 10.20
CA LEU A 55 10.69 -3.98 11.14
C LEU A 55 11.75 -4.91 10.56
N PHE A 56 11.76 -5.10 9.24
CA PHE A 56 12.73 -5.97 8.59
C PHE A 56 14.11 -5.29 8.45
N ARG A 57 14.19 -3.97 8.26
CA ARG A 57 15.50 -3.29 8.15
C ARG A 57 16.29 -3.27 9.44
N GLY A 58 15.65 -3.21 10.61
CA GLY A 58 16.36 -3.29 11.88
C GLY A 58 17.03 -4.64 12.13
N VAL A 59 16.56 -5.70 11.46
CA VAL A 59 17.19 -7.03 11.48
C VAL A 59 18.05 -7.32 10.26
N ALA A 60 18.11 -6.41 9.27
CA ALA A 60 18.84 -6.61 8.02
C ALA A 60 20.35 -6.86 8.24
N GLY A 61 20.94 -6.24 9.26
CA GLY A 61 22.33 -6.52 9.66
C GLY A 61 22.55 -7.96 10.14
N GLY A 62 21.55 -8.55 10.81
CA GLY A 62 21.56 -9.96 11.22
C GLY A 62 21.15 -10.94 10.10
N ALA A 63 20.58 -10.43 9.01
CA ALA A 63 20.23 -11.22 7.82
C ALA A 63 21.37 -11.28 6.78
N VAL A 64 22.53 -10.66 7.05
CA VAL A 64 23.70 -10.76 6.17
C VAL A 64 24.16 -12.21 6.11
N GLY A 65 24.17 -12.79 4.90
CA GLY A 65 24.49 -14.22 4.68
C GLY A 65 23.29 -15.17 4.83
N MET A 66 22.09 -14.65 5.09
CA MET A 66 20.86 -15.45 5.13
C MET A 66 20.40 -15.81 3.71
N ASP A 67 19.81 -17.00 3.58
CA ASP A 67 19.10 -17.38 2.37
C ASP A 67 17.99 -16.36 2.03
N ARG A 68 17.86 -16.05 0.73
CA ARG A 68 16.95 -15.00 0.27
C ARG A 68 15.49 -15.32 0.60
N ALA A 69 15.07 -16.58 0.46
CA ALA A 69 13.69 -16.95 0.73
C ALA A 69 13.36 -16.81 2.22
N THR A 70 14.29 -17.21 3.09
CA THR A 70 14.17 -17.04 4.55
C THR A 70 14.02 -15.56 4.94
N ALA A 71 14.84 -14.68 4.35
CA ALA A 71 14.75 -13.24 4.55
C ALA A 71 13.38 -12.66 4.10
N ASP A 72 12.85 -13.12 2.97
CA ASP A 72 11.54 -12.69 2.49
C ASP A 72 10.40 -13.20 3.41
N TYR A 73 10.49 -14.40 4.00
CA TYR A 73 9.54 -14.86 5.01
C TYR A 73 9.55 -13.98 6.27
N MET A 74 10.72 -13.58 6.75
CA MET A 74 10.81 -12.62 7.86
C MET A 74 10.18 -11.27 7.49
N GLY A 75 10.41 -10.80 6.26
CA GLY A 75 9.76 -9.61 5.72
C GLY A 75 8.23 -9.74 5.67
N MET A 76 7.71 -10.90 5.30
CA MET A 76 6.26 -11.19 5.29
C MET A 76 5.69 -11.18 6.71
N LEU A 77 6.38 -11.76 7.70
CA LEU A 77 5.95 -11.69 9.11
C LEU A 77 5.97 -10.24 9.64
N ALA A 78 6.94 -9.43 9.24
CA ALA A 78 6.94 -7.99 9.55
C ALA A 78 5.70 -7.27 8.99
N THR A 79 5.23 -7.63 7.79
CA THR A 79 3.96 -7.07 7.28
C THR A 79 2.75 -7.49 8.11
N VAL A 80 2.74 -8.70 8.68
CA VAL A 80 1.68 -9.18 9.57
C VAL A 80 1.63 -8.35 10.85
N MET A 81 2.79 -8.09 11.46
CA MET A 81 2.89 -7.23 12.64
C MET A 81 2.35 -5.82 12.37
N ASN A 82 2.72 -5.21 11.24
CA ASN A 82 2.21 -3.90 10.86
C ASN A 82 0.71 -3.91 10.58
N ALA A 83 0.20 -4.97 9.92
CA ALA A 83 -1.22 -5.09 9.61
C ALA A 83 -2.07 -5.22 10.87
N LEU A 84 -1.60 -5.97 11.88
CA LEU A 84 -2.24 -6.03 13.19
C LEU A 84 -2.27 -4.67 13.88
N ALA A 85 -1.17 -3.92 13.85
CA ALA A 85 -1.10 -2.58 14.44
C ALA A 85 -2.07 -1.59 13.76
N ILE A 86 -2.17 -1.62 12.43
CA ILE A 86 -3.14 -0.81 11.68
C ILE A 86 -4.57 -1.25 11.97
N GLY A 87 -4.84 -2.56 12.01
CA GLY A 87 -6.16 -3.12 12.30
C GLY A 87 -6.68 -2.71 13.67
N ASP A 88 -5.85 -2.81 14.70
CA ASP A 88 -6.17 -2.34 16.06
C ASP A 88 -6.44 -0.83 16.10
N ALA A 89 -5.59 -0.03 15.45
CA ALA A 89 -5.76 1.42 15.44
C ALA A 89 -7.04 1.84 14.69
N LEU A 90 -7.42 1.15 13.61
CA LEU A 90 -8.70 1.34 12.92
C LEU A 90 -9.88 1.05 13.86
N GLU A 91 -9.88 -0.10 14.56
CA GLU A 91 -10.94 -0.45 15.51
C GLU A 91 -11.06 0.59 16.64
N ARG A 92 -9.94 1.06 17.18
CA ARG A 92 -9.92 2.14 18.20
C ARG A 92 -10.47 3.47 17.68
N SER A 93 -10.36 3.74 16.37
CA SER A 93 -10.95 4.93 15.73
C SER A 93 -12.45 4.78 15.40
N GLY A 94 -13.04 3.62 15.69
CA GLY A 94 -14.43 3.29 15.37
C GLY A 94 -14.64 2.75 13.95
N THR A 95 -13.57 2.50 13.19
CA THR A 95 -13.62 1.94 11.83
C THR A 95 -13.39 0.44 11.91
N LYS A 96 -14.39 -0.36 11.48
CA LYS A 96 -14.26 -1.82 11.51
C LYS A 96 -13.21 -2.29 10.51
N ALA A 97 -12.31 -3.15 10.97
CA ALA A 97 -11.20 -3.65 10.17
C ALA A 97 -11.08 -5.17 10.22
N ARG A 98 -10.61 -5.78 9.13
CA ARG A 98 -10.30 -7.22 9.08
C ARG A 98 -8.92 -7.41 8.49
N VAL A 99 -8.03 -8.04 9.25
CA VAL A 99 -6.69 -8.39 8.80
C VAL A 99 -6.72 -9.79 8.19
N MET A 100 -6.21 -9.92 6.97
CA MET A 100 -6.11 -11.19 6.26
C MET A 100 -4.69 -11.43 5.79
N SER A 101 -4.16 -12.64 5.97
CA SER A 101 -2.78 -12.98 5.63
C SER A 101 -2.71 -13.95 4.46
N ALA A 102 -1.75 -13.73 3.55
CA ALA A 102 -1.43 -14.68 2.49
C ALA A 102 -0.78 -15.98 3.02
N ILE A 103 -0.16 -15.93 4.19
CA ILE A 103 0.37 -17.10 4.91
C ILE A 103 -0.56 -17.41 6.08
N ALA A 104 -0.97 -18.67 6.22
CA ALA A 104 -1.78 -19.10 7.35
C ALA A 104 -0.99 -19.00 8.66
N ILE A 105 -1.52 -18.22 9.62
CA ILE A 105 -0.97 -18.08 10.97
C ILE A 105 -2.13 -18.29 11.93
N ASP A 106 -2.33 -19.55 12.30
CA ASP A 106 -3.45 -19.97 13.14
C ASP A 106 -3.49 -19.17 14.45
N GLN A 107 -4.71 -18.90 14.93
CA GLN A 107 -5.00 -18.09 16.12
C GLN A 107 -4.65 -16.60 16.04
N VAL A 108 -3.84 -16.16 15.08
CA VAL A 108 -3.36 -14.76 15.01
C VAL A 108 -4.11 -13.96 13.94
N VAL A 109 -4.14 -14.46 12.70
CA VAL A 109 -4.69 -13.72 11.55
C VAL A 109 -5.51 -14.65 10.65
N GLU A 110 -6.63 -14.13 10.15
CA GLU A 110 -7.47 -14.85 9.21
C GLU A 110 -6.71 -15.12 7.90
N PRO A 111 -6.78 -16.34 7.32
CA PRO A 111 -6.20 -16.58 6.00
C PRO A 111 -6.95 -15.77 4.93
N TYR A 112 -6.23 -15.29 3.91
CA TYR A 112 -6.84 -14.62 2.78
C TYR A 112 -7.74 -15.57 1.98
N VAL A 113 -9.02 -15.21 1.87
CA VAL A 113 -10.02 -15.88 1.05
C VAL A 113 -10.78 -14.81 0.29
N ARG A 114 -10.64 -14.78 -1.04
CA ARG A 114 -11.17 -13.71 -1.90
C ARG A 114 -12.66 -13.40 -1.69
N PRO A 115 -13.59 -14.37 -1.70
CA PRO A 115 -15.01 -14.09 -1.45
C PRO A 115 -15.27 -13.40 -0.11
N LYS A 116 -14.51 -13.75 0.93
CA LYS A 116 -14.68 -13.19 2.27
C LYS A 116 -14.11 -11.77 2.38
N ALA A 117 -13.00 -11.50 1.69
CA ALA A 117 -12.48 -10.14 1.55
C ALA A 117 -13.49 -9.22 0.86
N LEU A 118 -14.13 -9.68 -0.23
CA LEU A 118 -15.18 -8.93 -0.93
C LEU A 118 -16.39 -8.67 -0.04
N GLN A 119 -16.87 -9.69 0.67
CA GLN A 119 -17.96 -9.54 1.63
C GLN A 119 -17.63 -8.47 2.70
N TYR A 120 -16.44 -8.50 3.29
CA TYR A 120 -16.04 -7.51 4.28
C TYR A 120 -16.00 -6.08 3.71
N LEU A 121 -15.50 -5.90 2.48
CA LEU A 121 -15.51 -4.61 1.79
C LEU A 121 -16.94 -4.12 1.53
N GLU A 122 -17.84 -5.00 1.10
CA GLU A 122 -19.26 -4.71 0.86
C GLU A 122 -20.02 -4.35 2.14
N GLU A 123 -19.63 -4.94 3.27
CA GLU A 123 -20.12 -4.59 4.61
C GLU A 123 -19.53 -3.26 5.15
N GLY A 124 -18.69 -2.57 4.36
CA GLY A 124 -18.06 -1.30 4.74
C GLY A 124 -16.89 -1.43 5.71
N LYS A 125 -16.33 -2.64 5.87
CA LYS A 125 -15.13 -2.87 6.69
C LYS A 125 -13.88 -2.56 5.86
N VAL A 126 -12.86 -2.02 6.52
CA VAL A 126 -11.52 -1.90 5.94
C VAL A 126 -10.85 -3.27 5.96
N VAL A 127 -10.32 -3.72 4.82
CA VAL A 127 -9.58 -4.99 4.75
C VAL A 127 -8.08 -4.70 4.68
N VAL A 128 -7.30 -5.28 5.57
CA VAL A 128 -5.83 -5.12 5.62
C VAL A 128 -5.18 -6.44 5.22
N PHE A 129 -4.53 -6.46 4.07
CA PHE A 129 -3.80 -7.61 3.55
C PHE A 129 -2.36 -7.62 4.07
N ALA A 130 -1.96 -8.78 4.59
CA ALA A 130 -0.65 -9.07 5.14
C ALA A 130 0.02 -10.25 4.41
N ALA A 131 1.30 -10.44 4.71
CA ALA A 131 2.19 -11.44 4.13
C ALA A 131 2.36 -11.34 2.59
N GLY A 132 2.09 -10.17 2.01
CA GLY A 132 2.31 -9.91 0.58
C GLY A 132 1.58 -10.92 -0.33
N THR A 133 2.33 -11.53 -1.24
CA THR A 133 1.83 -12.60 -2.13
C THR A 133 1.86 -13.98 -1.47
N GLY A 134 2.45 -14.10 -0.28
CA GLY A 134 2.75 -15.38 0.37
C GLY A 134 3.98 -16.10 -0.20
N ASN A 135 4.63 -15.53 -1.22
CA ASN A 135 5.75 -16.13 -1.93
C ASN A 135 7.01 -15.26 -1.81
N PRO A 136 8.18 -15.85 -1.54
CA PRO A 136 9.46 -15.17 -1.66
C PRO A 136 9.70 -14.56 -3.05
N PHE A 137 10.68 -13.67 -3.18
CA PHE A 137 11.08 -12.97 -4.41
C PHE A 137 10.09 -11.93 -4.95
N PHE A 138 8.91 -11.77 -4.33
CA PHE A 138 7.94 -10.75 -4.69
C PHE A 138 7.94 -9.57 -3.72
N THR A 139 7.62 -8.38 -4.22
CA THR A 139 7.52 -7.19 -3.38
C THR A 139 6.10 -6.98 -2.86
N THR A 140 5.96 -6.03 -1.93
CA THR A 140 4.63 -5.57 -1.48
C THR A 140 3.90 -4.73 -2.52
N ASP A 141 4.60 -4.17 -3.51
CA ASP A 141 3.94 -3.53 -4.66
C ASP A 141 3.31 -4.61 -5.55
N THR A 142 3.97 -5.77 -5.75
CA THR A 142 3.38 -6.89 -6.48
C THR A 142 2.13 -7.42 -5.77
N ALA A 143 2.16 -7.51 -4.44
CA ALA A 143 0.99 -7.89 -3.64
C ALA A 143 -0.16 -6.88 -3.77
N ALA A 144 0.14 -5.59 -3.83
CA ALA A 144 -0.86 -4.54 -4.04
C ALA A 144 -1.51 -4.62 -5.42
N ALA A 145 -0.73 -4.85 -6.47
CA ALA A 145 -1.26 -5.10 -7.81
C ALA A 145 -2.16 -6.35 -7.85
N LEU A 146 -1.68 -7.46 -7.29
CA LEU A 146 -2.41 -8.73 -7.22
C LEU A 146 -3.74 -8.60 -6.46
N ARG A 147 -3.69 -8.12 -5.21
CA ARG A 147 -4.89 -7.98 -4.37
C ARG A 147 -5.85 -6.96 -4.95
N GLY A 148 -5.34 -5.90 -5.58
CA GLY A 148 -6.14 -4.87 -6.22
C GLY A 148 -6.95 -5.43 -7.38
N ALA A 149 -6.31 -6.22 -8.24
CA ALA A 149 -7.00 -6.91 -9.32
C ALA A 149 -8.02 -7.93 -8.79
N GLU A 150 -7.65 -8.74 -7.80
CA GLU A 150 -8.55 -9.77 -7.24
C GLU A 150 -9.81 -9.17 -6.63
N ILE A 151 -9.69 -8.10 -5.84
CA ILE A 151 -10.88 -7.45 -5.24
C ILE A 151 -11.61 -6.55 -6.22
N GLY A 152 -11.15 -6.39 -7.47
CA GLY A 152 -11.73 -5.46 -8.43
C GLY A 152 -11.66 -4.01 -7.94
N ALA A 153 -10.52 -3.59 -7.38
CA ALA A 153 -10.27 -2.20 -7.07
C ALA A 153 -10.23 -1.38 -8.37
N GLU A 154 -10.75 -0.17 -8.33
CA GLU A 154 -10.73 0.74 -9.49
C GLU A 154 -9.34 1.39 -9.65
N ILE A 155 -8.53 1.42 -8.59
CA ILE A 155 -7.19 1.99 -8.60
C ILE A 155 -6.33 1.44 -7.47
N VAL A 156 -5.03 1.34 -7.72
CA VAL A 156 -4.00 1.16 -6.67
C VAL A 156 -3.42 2.52 -6.28
N LEU A 157 -3.61 2.91 -5.04
CA LEU A 157 -3.07 4.14 -4.46
C LEU A 157 -1.74 3.82 -3.76
N LYS A 158 -0.62 4.14 -4.41
CA LYS A 158 0.72 3.91 -3.86
C LYS A 158 1.15 5.13 -3.04
N ALA A 159 1.05 5.02 -1.72
CA ALA A 159 1.50 6.04 -0.79
C ALA A 159 3.03 6.05 -0.66
N THR A 160 3.64 7.19 -0.96
CA THR A 160 5.09 7.41 -0.91
C THR A 160 5.46 8.60 -0.03
N LYS A 161 6.77 8.78 0.21
CA LYS A 161 7.29 10.00 0.87
C LYS A 161 7.31 11.20 -0.07
N VAL A 162 7.54 10.96 -1.37
CA VAL A 162 7.36 11.96 -2.43
C VAL A 162 5.89 12.00 -2.86
N ASP A 163 5.47 13.10 -3.45
CA ASP A 163 4.08 13.38 -3.84
C ASP A 163 3.77 13.01 -5.30
N GLY A 164 4.58 12.17 -5.96
CA GLY A 164 4.31 11.73 -7.32
C GLY A 164 5.49 11.03 -7.99
N VAL A 165 5.35 10.84 -9.30
CA VAL A 165 6.42 10.36 -10.19
C VAL A 165 7.09 11.57 -10.82
N TYR A 166 8.42 11.57 -10.83
CA TYR A 166 9.24 12.68 -11.30
C TYR A 166 10.14 12.23 -12.44
N THR A 167 10.61 13.18 -13.25
CA THR A 167 11.62 12.96 -14.30
C THR A 167 12.95 12.44 -13.75
N ALA A 168 13.30 12.81 -12.52
CA ALA A 168 14.49 12.39 -11.78
C ALA A 168 14.20 12.40 -10.27
N ASP A 169 15.13 11.92 -9.43
CA ASP A 169 14.98 12.01 -7.97
C ASP A 169 14.97 13.49 -7.52
N PRO A 170 13.84 14.04 -7.04
CA PRO A 170 13.73 15.46 -6.71
C PRO A 170 14.60 15.89 -5.52
N LYS A 171 15.18 14.93 -4.78
CA LYS A 171 16.15 15.23 -3.72
C LYS A 171 17.58 15.40 -4.25
N LYS A 172 17.85 14.93 -5.46
CA LYS A 172 19.19 14.94 -6.08
C LYS A 172 19.26 15.89 -7.27
N ASP A 173 18.17 16.02 -8.02
CA ASP A 173 18.07 16.89 -9.18
C ASP A 173 17.06 18.01 -8.91
N PRO A 174 17.51 19.27 -8.80
CA PRO A 174 16.60 20.42 -8.60
C PRO A 174 15.72 20.72 -9.82
N ASN A 175 16.05 20.17 -11.00
CA ASN A 175 15.25 20.31 -12.22
C ASN A 175 14.21 19.18 -12.38
N ALA A 176 14.10 18.27 -11.40
CA ALA A 176 13.12 17.21 -11.44
C ALA A 176 11.70 17.80 -11.49
N THR A 177 10.94 17.42 -12.51
CA THR A 177 9.55 17.86 -12.70
C THR A 177 8.59 16.70 -12.45
N ARG A 178 7.49 16.98 -11.75
CA ARG A 178 6.46 15.99 -11.42
C ARG A 178 5.52 15.80 -12.60
N TYR A 179 5.24 14.56 -12.97
CA TYR A 179 4.17 14.25 -13.92
C TYR A 179 2.81 14.36 -13.23
N GLN A 180 1.82 14.96 -13.89
CA GLN A 180 0.42 14.87 -13.44
C GLN A 180 -0.22 13.55 -13.89
N ARG A 181 -0.02 13.19 -15.16
CA ARG A 181 -0.50 11.97 -15.78
C ARG A 181 0.58 11.39 -16.66
N ILE A 182 0.65 10.07 -16.73
CA ILE A 182 1.57 9.34 -17.61
C ILE A 182 0.98 7.97 -17.95
N SER A 183 1.20 7.47 -19.16
CA SER A 183 0.77 6.11 -19.50
C SER A 183 1.76 5.06 -18.98
N PHE A 184 1.31 3.80 -18.83
CA PHE A 184 2.20 2.69 -18.50
C PHE A 184 3.35 2.56 -19.50
N ASP A 185 3.06 2.71 -20.80
CA ASP A 185 4.06 2.59 -21.86
C ASP A 185 5.08 3.74 -21.81
N GLU A 186 4.63 4.98 -21.58
CA GLU A 186 5.55 6.11 -21.48
C GLU A 186 6.47 5.97 -20.24
N ALA A 187 5.91 5.60 -19.09
CA ALA A 187 6.69 5.38 -17.87
C ALA A 187 7.72 4.24 -18.05
N MET A 188 7.39 3.19 -18.81
CA MET A 188 8.30 2.10 -19.14
C MET A 188 9.43 2.56 -20.09
N VAL A 189 9.10 3.26 -21.17
CA VAL A 189 10.09 3.81 -22.13
C VAL A 189 11.07 4.75 -21.44
N ARG A 190 10.57 5.56 -20.49
CA ARG A 190 11.37 6.50 -19.69
C ARG A 190 12.05 5.86 -18.47
N GLN A 191 11.84 4.57 -18.22
CA GLN A 191 12.39 3.82 -17.08
C GLN A 191 12.07 4.45 -15.70
N LEU A 192 10.89 5.06 -15.57
CA LEU A 192 10.49 5.72 -14.34
C LEU A 192 10.22 4.71 -13.22
N GLN A 193 10.73 5.02 -12.03
CA GLN A 193 10.62 4.14 -10.86
C GLN A 193 9.27 4.30 -10.14
N VAL A 194 8.20 3.78 -10.76
CA VAL A 194 6.85 3.79 -10.18
C VAL A 194 6.69 2.67 -9.14
N MET A 195 7.03 1.45 -9.52
CA MET A 195 7.03 0.22 -8.72
C MET A 195 8.03 -0.78 -9.35
N ASP A 196 8.22 -1.96 -8.77
CA ASP A 196 9.00 -3.00 -9.42
C ASP A 196 8.34 -3.46 -10.75
N ALA A 197 9.16 -3.97 -11.67
CA ALA A 197 8.72 -4.32 -13.02
C ALA A 197 7.58 -5.35 -13.03
N THR A 198 7.57 -6.30 -12.09
CA THR A 198 6.54 -7.33 -11.99
C THR A 198 5.20 -6.74 -11.57
N ALA A 199 5.19 -5.89 -10.55
CA ALA A 199 3.99 -5.17 -10.13
C ALA A 199 3.47 -4.25 -11.24
N PHE A 200 4.38 -3.57 -11.94
CA PHE A 200 4.05 -2.62 -13.00
C PHE A 200 3.38 -3.31 -14.18
N ALA A 201 3.96 -4.42 -14.63
CA ALA A 201 3.40 -5.26 -15.69
C ALA A 201 2.03 -5.79 -15.30
N LEU A 202 1.86 -6.30 -14.07
CA LEU A 202 0.59 -6.81 -13.60
C LEU A 202 -0.51 -5.74 -13.59
N CYS A 203 -0.21 -4.52 -13.11
CA CYS A 203 -1.17 -3.42 -13.15
C CYS A 203 -1.56 -3.07 -14.59
N ARG A 204 -0.58 -2.94 -15.50
CA ARG A 204 -0.84 -2.64 -16.91
C ARG A 204 -1.72 -3.70 -17.55
N ASP A 205 -1.35 -4.98 -17.42
CA ASP A 205 -2.03 -6.09 -18.10
C ASP A 205 -3.46 -6.31 -17.56
N GLN A 206 -3.74 -5.89 -16.32
CA GLN A 206 -5.08 -5.91 -15.72
C GLN A 206 -5.86 -4.60 -15.93
N ASN A 207 -5.32 -3.64 -16.70
CA ASN A 207 -5.88 -2.30 -16.85
C ASN A 207 -6.17 -1.59 -15.51
N LEU A 208 -5.35 -1.86 -14.50
CA LEU A 208 -5.50 -1.36 -13.15
C LEU A 208 -4.65 -0.10 -12.98
N PRO A 209 -5.25 1.11 -12.99
CA PRO A 209 -4.48 2.34 -12.87
C PRO A 209 -3.81 2.44 -11.50
N VAL A 210 -2.74 3.23 -11.47
CA VAL A 210 -1.96 3.45 -10.25
C VAL A 210 -1.87 4.94 -10.01
N ARG A 211 -2.10 5.39 -8.78
CA ARG A 211 -1.82 6.76 -8.38
C ARG A 211 -0.76 6.82 -7.31
N VAL A 212 0.33 7.51 -7.61
CA VAL A 212 1.44 7.75 -6.68
C VAL A 212 1.22 9.09 -6.01
N PHE A 213 1.16 9.12 -4.69
CA PHE A 213 0.87 10.34 -3.92
C PHE A 213 1.51 10.27 -2.52
N SER A 214 1.56 11.40 -1.83
CA SER A 214 2.05 11.45 -0.44
C SER A 214 0.91 11.32 0.56
N ILE A 215 0.93 10.26 1.37
CA ILE A 215 -0.03 10.07 2.48
C ILE A 215 0.24 11.02 3.66
N PHE A 216 1.39 11.69 3.68
CA PHE A 216 1.74 12.64 4.75
C PHE A 216 1.14 14.02 4.55
N LYS A 217 0.65 14.32 3.33
CA LYS A 217 -0.04 15.57 3.04
C LYS A 217 -1.51 15.44 3.51
N PRO A 218 -1.95 16.21 4.52
CA PRO A 218 -3.30 16.07 5.05
C PRO A 218 -4.39 16.21 3.97
N GLY A 219 -5.39 15.35 4.05
CA GLY A 219 -6.51 15.23 3.11
C GLY A 219 -6.14 14.72 1.71
N ALA A 220 -4.89 14.31 1.46
CA ALA A 220 -4.48 13.86 0.14
C ALA A 220 -5.23 12.60 -0.30
N LEU A 221 -5.44 11.65 0.61
CA LEU A 221 -6.18 10.43 0.29
C LEU A 221 -7.63 10.77 -0.10
N LYS A 222 -8.27 11.68 0.63
CA LYS A 222 -9.60 12.18 0.33
C LYS A 222 -9.69 12.87 -1.04
N ARG A 223 -8.76 13.79 -1.33
CA ARG A 223 -8.71 14.48 -2.64
C ARG A 223 -8.58 13.49 -3.80
N VAL A 224 -7.74 12.46 -3.64
CA VAL A 224 -7.62 11.38 -4.62
C VAL A 224 -8.95 10.66 -4.86
N VAL A 225 -9.66 10.23 -3.81
CA VAL A 225 -10.94 9.51 -3.97
C VAL A 225 -12.08 10.39 -4.48
N GLN A 226 -11.95 11.70 -4.33
CA GLN A 226 -12.88 12.69 -4.90
C GLN A 226 -12.55 13.04 -6.36
N GLY A 227 -11.44 12.53 -6.91
CA GLY A 227 -11.03 12.77 -8.30
C GLY A 227 -10.25 14.06 -8.52
N GLU A 228 -9.78 14.71 -7.46
CA GLU A 228 -8.97 15.93 -7.56
C GLU A 228 -7.55 15.65 -8.08
N ASP A 229 -6.85 16.71 -8.51
CA ASP A 229 -5.45 16.64 -8.94
C ASP A 229 -4.54 16.52 -7.72
N GLU A 230 -4.24 15.27 -7.35
CA GLU A 230 -3.31 14.92 -6.29
C GLU A 230 -2.47 13.75 -6.77
N GLY A 231 -1.15 13.89 -6.64
CA GLY A 231 -0.23 12.86 -7.09
C GLY A 231 -0.13 12.71 -8.60
N THR A 232 0.53 11.64 -9.03
CA THR A 232 0.64 11.28 -10.45
C THR A 232 -0.26 10.10 -10.74
N LEU A 233 -1.13 10.24 -11.74
CA LEU A 233 -1.92 9.13 -12.27
C LEU A 233 -1.14 8.42 -13.39
N VAL A 234 -0.83 7.15 -13.14
CA VAL A 234 -0.36 6.20 -14.15
C VAL A 234 -1.57 5.44 -14.69
N HIS A 235 -1.80 5.55 -16.00
CA HIS A 235 -2.98 4.96 -16.65
C HIS A 235 -2.57 4.09 -17.85
N VAL A 236 -3.52 3.29 -18.33
CA VAL A 236 -3.40 2.54 -19.58
C VAL A 236 -3.33 3.52 -20.75
#